data_AF-A0A3D4X907-F1
#
_entry.id   AF-A0A3D4X907-F1
#
_cell.length_a   1.000
_cell.length_b   1.000
_cell.length_c   1.000
_cell.angle_alpha   90.00
_cell.angle_beta   90.00
_cell.angle_gamma   90.00
#
_symmetry.space_group_name_H-M   'P 1'
#
loop_
_entity.id
_entity.type
_entity.pdbx_description
1 polymer ?
#
loop_
_entity_poly.entity_id
_entity_poly.type
_entity_poly.pdbx_seq_one_letter_code
_entity_poly.pdbx_strand_id
1 'polypeptide(L)' 'MPSAADIIKDYVIEFSRLQDWMADIKDSNPATYESMHKRYIELKVTLSSLGVNLTELDRIKA' A
#
# COMPACT_ATOMS: atom_id res chain seq x y z
N MET A 1 8.90 3.84 -22.73
CA MET A 1 8.70 2.83 -21.67
C MET A 1 9.00 3.49 -20.34
N PRO A 2 8.18 3.30 -19.30
CA PRO A 2 8.49 3.79 -17.96
C PRO A 2 9.83 3.22 -17.49
N SER A 3 10.61 4.02 -16.76
CA SER A 3 11.79 3.50 -16.09
C SER A 3 11.40 2.67 -14.86
N ALA A 4 12.32 1.84 -14.35
CA ALA A 4 12.11 1.14 -13.08
C ALA A 4 11.81 2.11 -11.92
N ALA A 5 12.42 3.31 -11.95
CA ALA A 5 12.18 4.35 -10.95
C ALA A 5 10.75 4.92 -11.03
N ASP A 6 10.22 5.10 -12.24
CA ASP A 6 8.83 5.54 -12.44
C ASP A 6 7.84 4.50 -11.90
N ILE A 7 8.08 3.22 -12.18
CA ILE A 7 7.26 2.12 -11.67
C ILE A 7 7.28 2.13 -10.14
N ILE A 8 8.45 2.19 -9.51
CA ILE A 8 8.55 2.23 -8.04
C ILE A 8 7.80 3.43 -7.46
N LYS A 9 7.97 4.62 -8.05
CA LYS A 9 7.28 5.84 -7.63
C LYS A 9 5.76 5.65 -7.64
N ASP A 10 5.21 5.09 -8.71
CA ASP A 10 3.76 4.88 -8.84
C ASP A 10 3.24 3.92 -7.76
N TYR A 11 3.93 2.80 -7.53
CA TYR A 11 3.56 1.85 -6.47
C TYR A 11 3.68 2.44 -5.06
N VAL A 12 4.69 3.28 -4.80
CA VAL A 12 4.83 3.99 -3.50
C VAL A 12 3.66 4.96 -3.28
N ILE A 13 3.25 5.70 -4.32
CA ILE A 13 2.09 6.61 -4.25
C ILE A 13 0.81 5.82 -3.97
N GLU A 14 0.59 4.71 -4.70
CA GLU A 14 -0.58 3.85 -4.48
C GLU A 14 -0.59 3.26 -3.07
N PHE A 15 0.56 2.78 -2.58
CA PHE A 15 0.69 2.19 -1.26
C PHE A 15 0.41 3.22 -0.15
N SER A 16 0.92 4.45 -0.26
CA SER A 16 0.59 5.51 0.69
C SER A 16 -0.90 5.84 0.68
N ARG A 17 -1.48 6.08 -0.49
CA ARG A 17 -2.89 6.48 -0.63
C ARG A 17 -3.86 5.41 -0.13
N LEU A 18 -3.57 4.14 -0.39
CA LEU A 18 -4.39 3.04 0.07
C LEU A 18 -4.44 2.97 1.59
N GLN A 19 -3.31 3.17 2.27
CA GLN A 19 -3.24 3.16 3.72
C GLN A 19 -4.03 4.31 4.34
N ASP A 20 -4.03 5.49 3.71
CA ASP A 20 -4.83 6.63 4.18
C ASP A 20 -6.32 6.29 4.13
N TRP A 21 -6.80 5.74 3.00
CA TRP A 21 -8.19 5.32 2.89
C TRP A 21 -8.54 4.17 3.86
N MET A 22 -7.63 3.23 4.08
CA MET A 22 -7.83 2.16 5.06
C MET A 22 -7.99 2.73 6.47
N ALA A 23 -7.22 3.74 6.84
CA ALA A 23 -7.35 4.41 8.14
C ALA A 23 -8.72 5.10 8.28
N ASP A 24 -9.20 5.78 7.24
CA ASP A 24 -10.47 6.52 7.25
C ASP A 24 -11.69 5.60 7.40
N ILE A 25 -11.63 4.39 6.85
CA ILE A 25 -12.79 3.49 6.77
C ILE A 25 -12.76 2.32 7.76
N LYS A 26 -11.68 2.18 8.55
CA LYS A 26 -11.45 1.06 9.48
C LYS A 26 -12.63 0.78 10.39
N ASP A 27 -13.18 1.81 11.02
CA ASP A 27 -14.26 1.68 12.00
C ASP A 27 -15.66 1.77 11.38
N SER A 28 -15.78 2.35 10.18
CA SER A 28 -17.07 2.64 9.53
C SER A 28 -17.51 1.58 8.54
N ASN A 29 -16.59 0.83 7.92
CA ASN A 29 -16.93 -0.20 6.93
C ASN A 29 -15.92 -1.36 6.93
N PRO A 30 -16.07 -2.32 7.86
CA PRO A 30 -15.13 -3.45 8.00
C PRO A 30 -15.01 -4.30 6.73
N ALA A 31 -16.11 -4.52 5.99
CA ALA A 31 -16.07 -5.30 4.76
C ALA A 31 -15.22 -4.62 3.67
N THR A 32 -15.31 -3.29 3.57
CA THR A 32 -14.46 -2.51 2.65
C THR A 32 -13.02 -2.50 3.14
N TYR A 33 -12.77 -2.39 4.45
CA TYR A 33 -11.42 -2.47 5.04
C TYR A 33 -10.73 -3.77 4.65
N GLU A 34 -11.40 -4.91 4.83
CA GLU A 34 -10.86 -6.22 4.48
C GLU A 34 -10.55 -6.37 2.99
N SER A 35 -11.38 -5.76 2.12
CA SER A 35 -11.10 -5.73 0.69
C SER A 35 -9.83 -4.92 0.36
N MET A 36 -9.67 -3.76 1.00
CA MET A 36 -8.50 -2.89 0.83
C MET A 36 -7.23 -3.52 1.41
N HIS A 37 -7.34 -4.23 2.53
CA HIS A 37 -6.23 -4.92 3.17
C HIS A 37 -5.58 -5.97 2.24
N LYS A 38 -6.39 -6.66 1.41
CA LYS A 38 -5.85 -7.57 0.37
C LYS A 38 -4.94 -6.82 -0.61
N ARG A 39 -5.39 -5.68 -1.14
CA ARG A 39 -4.59 -4.85 -2.05
C ARG A 39 -3.34 -4.27 -1.36
N TYR A 40 -3.44 -3.92 -0.08
CA TYR A 40 -2.31 -3.47 0.72
C TYR A 40 -1.22 -4.53 0.81
N ILE A 41 -1.58 -5.80 1.04
CA ILE A 41 -0.64 -6.93 1.05
C ILE A 41 0.03 -7.08 -0.33
N GLU A 42 -0.75 -7.03 -1.42
CA GLU A 42 -0.20 -7.14 -2.78
C GLU A 42 0.83 -6.05 -3.08
N LEU A 43 0.53 -4.79 -2.74
CA LEU A 43 1.43 -3.66 -2.92
C LEU A 43 2.68 -3.80 -2.04
N LYS A 44 2.52 -4.22 -0.78
CA LYS A 44 3.62 -4.44 0.16
C LYS A 44 4.60 -5.50 -0.35
N VAL A 45 4.08 -6.64 -0.83
CA VAL A 45 4.90 -7.71 -1.42
C VAL A 45 5.61 -7.22 -2.68
N THR A 46 4.91 -6.48 -3.54
CA THR A 46 5.48 -5.95 -4.79
C THR A 46 6.60 -4.94 -4.52
N LEU A 47 6.39 -3.99 -3.62
CA LEU A 47 7.42 -3.00 -3.26
C LEU A 47 8.63 -3.68 -2.59
N SER A 48 8.39 -4.68 -1.74
CA SER A 48 9.47 -5.45 -1.11
C SER A 48 10.29 -6.23 -2.14
N SER A 49 9.66 -6.83 -3.15
CA SER A 49 10.37 -7.56 -4.21
C SER A 49 11.15 -6.62 -5.15
N LEU A 50 10.73 -5.36 -5.25
CA LEU A 50 11.46 -4.28 -5.94
C LEU A 50 12.58 -3.67 -5.10
N GLY A 51 12.81 -4.16 -3.88
CA GLY A 51 13.90 -3.70 -3.00
C GLY A 51 13.61 -2.38 -2.26
N VAL A 52 12.35 -1.96 -2.20
CA VAL A 52 11.94 -0.74 -1.47
C VAL A 52 11.94 -1.01 0.04
N ASN A 53 12.60 -0.15 0.81
CA ASN A 53 12.52 -0.20 2.28
C ASN A 53 11.17 0.37 2.74
N LEU A 54 10.33 -0.47 3.33
CA LEU A 54 8.99 -0.10 3.78
C LEU A 54 8.90 0.33 5.26
N THR A 55 10.00 0.33 6.01
CA THR A 55 9.99 0.54 7.48
C THR A 55 9.18 1.77 7.92
N GLU A 56 9.33 2.90 7.23
CA GLU A 56 8.59 4.14 7.52
C GLU A 56 7.35 4.33 6.64
N LEU A 57 7.22 3.56 5.56
CA LEU A 57 6.11 3.67 4.61
C LEU A 57 4.89 2.85 5.04
N ASP A 58 5.11 1.82 5.85
CA ASP A 58 4.08 0.92 6.33
C ASP A 58 3.47 1.40 7.65
N ARG A 59 2.27 1.99 7.54
CA ARG A 59 1.50 2.60 8.63
C ARG A 59 0.37 1.71 9.13
N ILE A 60 -0.05 0.72 8.36
CA ILE A 60 -1.11 -0.22 8.75
C ILE A 60 -0.46 -1.35 9.56
N LYS A 61 -0.45 -1.20 10.87
CA LYS A 61 -0.08 -2.29 11.78
C LYS A 61 -1.21 -3.32 11.82
N ALA A 62 -0.83 -4.59 11.71
CA ALA A 62 -1.67 -5.72 12.13
C ALA A 62 -2.02 -5.58 13.62
#